data_AF-A0A9E7U822-F1
#
_entry.id   AF-A0A9E7U822-F1
#
_cell.length_a   1.000
_cell.length_b   1.000
_cell.length_c   1.000
_cell.angle_alpha   90.00
_cell.angle_beta   90.00
_cell.angle_gamma   90.00
#
_symmetry.space_group_name_H-M   'P 1'
#
loop_
_entity.id
_entity.type
_entity.pdbx_description
1 polymer ?
#
loop_
_entity_poly.entity_id
_entity_poly.type
_entity_poly.pdbx_seq_one_letter_code
_entity_poly.pdbx_strand_id
1 'polypeptide(L)'
;MNHISRRAVLAAGSTALVGLAGCTGDGADGGGDGDGDGGGGTTPIPGSAYPAIDEWLTETELGGAADNYDGTLVDLTGQDTVTVDVGAEGNGGAFAFGPAAAVVSAGTEVEFSWTGEGNPHNVEALPEEQLGESDYEFSSGEPEGGSGVKYTRTLDEPGIVLYHCEPHFSLGMKGGIAVR
;
A
#
# COMPACT_ATOMS: atom_id res chain seq x y z
N MET A 1 39.01 -3.67 29.42
CA MET A 1 38.91 -2.23 29.13
C MET A 1 39.92 -1.90 28.04
N ASN A 2 39.58 -1.03 27.09
CA ASN A 2 40.51 -0.13 26.42
C ASN A 2 39.70 0.95 25.67
N HIS A 3 40.09 2.22 25.76
CA HIS A 3 39.38 3.35 25.15
C HIS A 3 40.25 4.09 24.15
N ILE A 4 39.79 4.21 22.90
CA ILE A 4 40.24 5.20 21.90
C ILE A 4 39.03 5.46 20.96
N SER A 5 38.71 6.64 20.44
CA SER A 5 38.68 8.02 20.96
C SER A 5 37.77 8.84 19.99
N ARG A 6 37.51 10.13 20.23
CA ARG A 6 36.59 10.97 19.42
C ARG A 6 37.31 12.13 18.69
N ARG A 7 36.63 12.74 17.70
CA ARG A 7 36.97 13.96 16.90
C ARG A 7 38.01 13.72 15.77
N ALA A 8 38.13 14.52 14.70
CA ALA A 8 37.47 15.78 14.27
C ALA A 8 37.48 15.87 12.70
N VAL A 9 36.46 16.37 11.96
CA VAL A 9 35.96 17.77 11.72
C VAL A 9 36.56 18.49 10.47
N LEU A 10 35.69 19.22 9.73
CA LEU A 10 35.90 20.30 8.73
C LEU A 10 36.38 20.01 7.28
N ALA A 11 35.46 20.24 6.33
CA ALA A 11 35.60 21.10 5.15
C ALA A 11 34.19 21.63 4.80
N ALA A 12 33.81 22.91 4.63
CA ALA A 12 34.47 24.17 4.21
C ALA A 12 34.45 24.41 2.69
N GLY A 13 33.58 25.33 2.21
CA GLY A 13 33.49 25.77 0.81
C GLY A 13 32.45 26.88 0.61
N SER A 14 32.81 27.98 -0.07
CA SER A 14 31.99 29.21 -0.20
C SER A 14 32.47 30.06 -1.39
N THR A 15 31.76 31.06 -1.93
CA THR A 15 30.50 31.69 -1.45
C THR A 15 29.36 31.55 -2.49
N ALA A 16 28.70 32.53 -3.13
CA ALA A 16 28.76 34.01 -3.19
C ALA A 16 27.37 34.60 -3.58
N LEU A 17 27.24 35.93 -3.62
CA LEU A 17 26.00 36.66 -3.95
C LEU A 17 26.15 37.57 -5.18
N VAL A 18 25.11 37.67 -6.00
CA VAL A 18 24.79 38.86 -6.81
C VAL A 18 23.28 39.08 -6.76
N GLY A 19 22.84 40.34 -6.63
CA GLY A 19 21.44 40.72 -6.75
C GLY A 19 21.29 42.02 -7.52
N LEU A 20 20.20 42.17 -8.25
CA LEU A 20 19.78 43.40 -8.92
C LEU A 20 18.27 43.56 -8.75
N ALA A 21 17.83 44.82 -8.60
CA ALA A 21 16.42 45.19 -8.53
C ALA A 21 16.01 45.96 -9.79
N GLY A 22 14.77 45.79 -10.22
CA GLY A 22 14.13 46.53 -11.32
C GLY A 22 12.61 46.45 -11.16
N CYS A 23 11.89 47.49 -11.57
CA CYS A 23 10.46 47.63 -11.31
C CYS A 23 9.66 48.01 -12.56
N THR A 24 8.34 47.89 -12.43
CA THR A 24 7.28 48.47 -13.30
C THR A 24 7.30 48.09 -14.79
N GLY A 25 6.32 47.27 -15.17
CA GLY A 25 5.82 47.11 -16.54
C GLY A 25 4.34 46.76 -16.47
N ASP A 26 3.48 47.62 -17.03
CA ASP A 26 2.03 47.46 -17.03
C ASP A 26 1.60 46.63 -18.25
N GLY A 27 0.69 45.66 -18.08
CA GLY A 27 0.27 44.75 -19.14
C GLY A 27 -0.79 43.77 -18.66
N ALA A 28 -1.90 43.66 -19.41
CA ALA A 28 -3.13 43.00 -18.98
C ALA A 28 -3.34 41.59 -19.61
N ASP A 29 -4.38 40.93 -19.12
CA ASP A 29 -5.14 39.84 -19.74
C ASP A 29 -4.42 38.49 -19.94
N GLY A 30 -4.64 37.59 -18.98
CA GLY A 30 -4.31 36.17 -19.06
C GLY A 30 -4.98 35.40 -17.92
N GLY A 31 -6.24 34.99 -18.11
CA GLY A 31 -7.01 34.26 -17.10
C GLY A 31 -6.37 32.92 -16.76
N GLY A 32 -5.98 32.73 -15.50
CA GLY A 32 -5.19 31.61 -15.01
C GLY A 32 -5.90 30.78 -13.92
N ASP A 33 -7.22 30.62 -14.02
CA ASP A 33 -7.97 29.73 -13.13
C ASP A 33 -7.65 28.27 -13.50
N GLY A 34 -6.64 27.72 -12.83
CA GLY A 34 -5.98 26.48 -13.21
C GLY A 34 -5.20 25.84 -12.07
N ASP A 35 -5.70 25.94 -10.84
CA ASP A 35 -5.23 25.16 -9.68
C ASP A 35 -5.57 23.67 -9.88
N GLY A 36 -4.85 23.04 -10.81
CA GLY A 36 -4.86 21.61 -11.06
C GLY A 36 -4.07 20.86 -10.00
N ASP A 37 -4.35 21.11 -8.72
CA ASP A 37 -3.83 20.32 -7.60
C ASP A 37 -4.56 18.97 -7.57
N GLY A 38 -4.19 18.12 -8.53
CA GLY A 38 -4.60 16.71 -8.60
C GLY A 38 -3.94 15.84 -7.53
N GLY A 39 -3.37 16.45 -6.48
CA GLY A 39 -2.93 15.79 -5.26
C GLY A 39 -4.12 15.28 -4.45
N GLY A 40 -4.77 14.23 -4.96
CA GLY A 40 -5.86 13.52 -4.30
C GLY A 40 -5.39 12.77 -3.05
N GLY A 41 -4.98 13.51 -2.03
CA GLY A 41 -4.65 13.01 -0.70
C GLY A 41 -5.91 12.51 -0.01
N THR A 42 -6.35 11.30 -0.36
CA THR A 42 -7.44 10.63 0.34
C THR A 42 -7.06 10.52 1.82
N THR A 43 -7.98 10.94 2.69
CA THR A 43 -7.72 10.92 4.14
C THR A 43 -7.69 9.45 4.58
N PRO A 44 -6.59 8.94 5.16
CA PRO A 44 -6.49 7.53 5.53
C PRO A 44 -7.63 7.15 6.48
N ILE A 45 -8.32 6.05 6.17
CA ILE A 45 -9.45 5.57 6.97
C ILE A 45 -8.87 4.76 8.13
N PRO A 46 -9.17 5.06 9.41
CA PRO A 46 -8.59 4.33 10.53
C PRO A 46 -9.08 2.89 10.58
N GLY A 47 -8.20 1.94 10.88
CA GLY A 47 -8.47 0.49 10.98
C GLY A 47 -9.68 0.15 11.83
N SER A 48 -9.87 0.86 12.94
CA SER A 48 -11.06 0.79 13.81
C SER A 48 -12.43 1.00 13.14
N ALA A 49 -12.49 1.48 11.88
CA ALA A 49 -13.71 1.52 11.07
C ALA A 49 -14.08 0.16 10.45
N TYR A 50 -13.10 -0.74 10.32
CA TYR A 50 -13.22 -2.09 9.76
C TYR A 50 -12.50 -3.12 10.66
N PRO A 51 -13.04 -3.44 11.86
CA PRO A 51 -12.32 -4.21 12.88
C PRO A 51 -11.81 -5.58 12.43
N ALA A 52 -12.52 -6.28 11.54
CA ALA A 52 -12.06 -7.57 11.00
C ALA A 52 -10.76 -7.45 10.17
N ILE A 53 -10.56 -6.32 9.46
CA ILE A 53 -9.32 -6.06 8.70
C ILE A 53 -8.20 -5.63 9.66
N ASP A 54 -8.52 -4.78 10.64
CA ASP A 54 -7.57 -4.31 11.66
C ASP A 54 -7.03 -5.48 12.52
N GLU A 55 -7.92 -6.40 12.93
CA GLU A 55 -7.58 -7.64 13.62
C GLU A 55 -6.79 -8.59 12.72
N TRP A 56 -7.24 -8.85 11.48
CA TRP A 56 -6.55 -9.75 10.55
C TRP A 56 -5.09 -9.34 10.30
N LEU A 57 -4.84 -8.05 10.08
CA LEU A 57 -3.51 -7.54 9.76
C LEU A 57 -2.60 -7.41 10.99
N THR A 58 -3.14 -7.44 12.22
CA THR A 58 -2.36 -7.29 13.46
C THR A 58 -2.27 -8.55 14.33
N GLU A 59 -3.12 -9.56 14.12
CA GLU A 59 -3.06 -10.83 14.84
C GLU A 59 -1.86 -11.69 14.44
N THR A 60 -1.43 -12.56 15.37
CA THR A 60 -0.18 -13.35 15.26
C THR A 60 -0.35 -14.85 15.55
N GLU A 61 -1.58 -15.35 15.60
CA GLU A 61 -1.90 -16.74 15.96
C GLU A 61 -2.18 -17.61 14.72
N LEU A 62 -2.73 -17.04 13.63
CA LEU A 62 -2.90 -17.74 12.35
C LEU A 62 -1.68 -17.52 11.42
N GLY A 63 -1.25 -16.26 11.28
CA GLY A 63 -0.08 -15.87 10.48
C GLY A 63 0.81 -14.87 11.22
N GLY A 64 1.73 -14.21 10.51
CA GLY A 64 2.42 -13.03 11.04
C GLY A 64 1.51 -11.79 11.04
N ALA A 65 1.86 -10.76 11.81
CA ALA A 65 1.30 -9.43 11.61
C ALA A 65 1.91 -8.80 10.34
N ALA A 66 1.16 -7.95 9.64
CA ALA A 66 1.65 -7.27 8.44
C ALA A 66 2.44 -6.00 8.83
N ASP A 67 3.77 -6.07 8.81
CA ASP A 67 4.68 -4.96 9.18
C ASP A 67 4.48 -3.68 8.34
N ASN A 68 3.84 -3.79 7.16
CA ASN A 68 3.54 -2.65 6.29
C ASN A 68 2.11 -2.07 6.48
N TYR A 69 1.35 -2.56 7.46
CA TYR A 69 0.08 -1.97 7.88
C TYR A 69 0.28 -0.99 9.04
N ASP A 70 -0.16 0.26 8.89
CA ASP A 70 0.05 1.33 9.87
C ASP A 70 -1.18 1.61 10.77
N GLY A 71 -2.21 0.76 10.69
CA GLY A 71 -3.50 0.99 11.32
C GLY A 71 -4.46 1.86 10.47
N THR A 72 -4.19 2.03 9.18
CA THR A 72 -5.08 2.75 8.24
C THR A 72 -5.30 2.01 6.91
N LEU A 73 -6.46 2.27 6.29
CA LEU A 73 -6.84 1.80 4.97
C LEU A 73 -6.77 2.97 3.99
N VAL A 74 -6.27 2.71 2.78
CA VAL A 74 -6.32 3.68 1.67
C VAL A 74 -7.75 3.74 1.13
N ASP A 75 -8.38 4.91 1.13
CA ASP A 75 -9.64 5.08 0.39
C ASP A 75 -9.32 5.11 -1.12
N LEU A 76 -9.86 4.12 -1.83
CA LEU A 76 -9.77 3.93 -3.27
C LEU A 76 -11.17 3.92 -3.93
N THR A 77 -12.21 4.33 -3.20
CA THR A 77 -13.61 4.28 -3.67
C THR A 77 -13.87 5.18 -4.88
N GLY A 78 -14.80 4.77 -5.75
CA GLY A 78 -15.09 5.45 -7.00
C GLY A 78 -14.09 5.19 -8.15
N GLN A 79 -13.17 4.24 -8.01
CA GLN A 79 -12.30 3.77 -9.09
C GLN A 79 -12.84 2.46 -9.68
N ASP A 80 -12.92 2.39 -11.02
CA ASP A 80 -13.39 1.21 -11.75
C ASP A 80 -12.41 0.01 -11.61
N THR A 81 -11.11 0.31 -11.57
CA THR A 81 -10.02 -0.67 -11.38
C THR A 81 -9.03 -0.16 -10.33
N VAL A 82 -8.55 -1.04 -9.46
CA VAL A 82 -7.46 -0.78 -8.50
C VAL A 82 -6.37 -1.84 -8.64
N THR A 83 -5.12 -1.49 -8.36
CA THR A 83 -3.99 -2.43 -8.37
C THR A 83 -3.57 -2.77 -6.94
N VAL A 84 -3.28 -4.04 -6.68
CA VAL A 84 -2.57 -4.50 -5.48
C VAL A 84 -1.26 -5.14 -5.93
N ASP A 85 -0.13 -4.56 -5.51
CA ASP A 85 1.20 -5.11 -5.73
C ASP A 85 1.37 -6.40 -4.91
N VAL A 86 1.71 -7.50 -5.59
CA VAL A 86 2.04 -8.80 -4.99
C VAL A 86 3.56 -8.92 -4.92
N GLY A 87 4.10 -8.92 -3.70
CA GLY A 87 5.54 -8.81 -3.45
C GLY A 87 6.00 -7.36 -3.26
N ALA A 88 5.23 -6.56 -2.53
CA ALA A 88 5.59 -5.22 -2.07
C ALA A 88 6.55 -5.27 -0.87
N GLU A 89 7.23 -4.15 -0.56
CA GLU A 89 8.12 -4.06 0.60
C GLU A 89 7.34 -4.20 1.92
N GLY A 90 7.81 -5.13 2.77
CA GLY A 90 7.22 -5.44 4.08
C GLY A 90 7.74 -6.77 4.62
N ASN A 91 7.48 -7.02 5.91
CA ASN A 91 7.80 -8.30 6.58
C ASN A 91 9.26 -8.76 6.41
N GLY A 92 10.19 -7.80 6.44
CA GLY A 92 11.63 -8.04 6.28
C GLY A 92 12.13 -8.27 4.84
N GLY A 93 11.29 -8.09 3.81
CA GLY A 93 11.68 -8.23 2.41
C GLY A 93 10.61 -7.73 1.44
N ALA A 94 10.39 -8.48 0.37
CA ALA A 94 9.30 -8.25 -0.59
C ALA A 94 8.16 -9.25 -0.34
N PHE A 95 7.67 -9.30 0.91
CA PHE A 95 6.75 -10.31 1.42
C PHE A 95 5.44 -9.68 1.93
N ALA A 96 4.94 -8.67 1.23
CA ALA A 96 3.70 -7.99 1.56
C ALA A 96 2.83 -7.71 0.32
N PHE A 97 1.58 -7.31 0.57
CA PHE A 97 0.70 -6.73 -0.44
C PHE A 97 0.72 -5.20 -0.34
N GLY A 98 0.65 -4.51 -1.48
CA GLY A 98 0.70 -3.05 -1.56
C GLY A 98 -0.51 -2.46 -2.29
N PRO A 99 -1.41 -1.71 -1.64
CA PRO A 99 -1.47 -1.44 -0.20
C PRO A 99 -1.83 -2.70 0.62
N ALA A 100 -1.45 -2.73 1.90
CA ALA A 100 -1.86 -3.79 2.82
C ALA A 100 -3.38 -3.77 3.08
N ALA A 101 -3.98 -2.58 3.11
CA ALA A 101 -5.39 -2.40 3.40
C ALA A 101 -6.02 -1.27 2.59
N ALA A 102 -7.22 -1.50 2.04
CA ALA A 102 -7.92 -0.51 1.21
C ALA A 102 -9.45 -0.57 1.34
N VAL A 103 -10.12 0.50 0.90
CA VAL A 103 -11.58 0.57 0.78
C VAL A 103 -11.95 0.87 -0.67
N VAL A 104 -12.75 0.02 -1.29
CA VAL A 104 -13.17 0.09 -2.71
C VAL A 104 -14.68 0.18 -2.84
N SER A 105 -15.16 0.45 -4.05
CA SER A 105 -16.59 0.46 -4.34
C SER A 105 -17.08 -0.92 -4.77
N ALA A 106 -18.34 -1.23 -4.47
CA ALA A 106 -19.00 -2.39 -5.07
C ALA A 106 -18.95 -2.30 -6.61
N GLY A 107 -18.42 -3.35 -7.26
CA GLY A 107 -18.17 -3.43 -8.70
C GLY A 107 -16.76 -3.05 -9.15
N THR A 108 -15.85 -2.62 -8.25
CA THR A 108 -14.44 -2.37 -8.59
C THR A 108 -13.72 -3.68 -9.00
N GLU A 109 -12.94 -3.66 -10.08
CA GLU A 109 -11.98 -4.72 -10.42
C GLU A 109 -10.67 -4.52 -9.66
N VAL A 110 -10.27 -5.51 -8.86
CA VAL A 110 -8.96 -5.57 -8.21
C VAL A 110 -8.00 -6.37 -9.09
N GLU A 111 -6.95 -5.73 -9.59
CA GLU A 111 -5.83 -6.37 -10.27
C GLU A 111 -4.68 -6.60 -9.29
N PHE A 112 -4.47 -7.87 -8.91
CA PHE A 112 -3.26 -8.30 -8.22
C PHE A 112 -2.12 -8.44 -9.25
N SER A 113 -1.03 -7.68 -9.09
CA SER A 113 0.08 -7.59 -10.05
C SER A 113 1.41 -7.94 -9.38
N TRP A 114 2.14 -8.94 -9.91
CA TRP A 114 3.38 -9.39 -9.32
C TRP A 114 4.52 -8.41 -9.65
N THR A 115 5.17 -7.89 -8.60
CA THR A 115 6.35 -7.00 -8.72
C THR A 115 7.53 -7.75 -9.35
N GLY A 116 7.60 -9.06 -9.13
CA GLY A 116 8.73 -9.91 -9.46
C GLY A 116 9.80 -9.97 -8.35
N GLU A 117 9.52 -9.44 -7.16
CA GLU A 117 10.38 -9.54 -5.97
C GLU A 117 9.78 -10.50 -4.93
N GLY A 118 10.61 -11.09 -4.07
CA GLY A 118 10.17 -11.99 -2.97
C GLY A 118 9.58 -13.35 -3.37
N ASN A 119 9.52 -13.65 -4.67
CA ASN A 119 8.87 -14.84 -5.25
C ASN A 119 9.20 -16.19 -4.57
N PRO A 120 8.28 -17.18 -4.61
CA PRO A 120 6.97 -17.15 -5.28
C PRO A 120 5.84 -16.64 -4.37
N HIS A 121 4.78 -16.12 -4.98
CA HIS A 121 3.60 -15.59 -4.29
C HIS A 121 2.30 -16.07 -4.95
N ASN A 122 1.24 -16.18 -4.15
CA ASN A 122 -0.14 -16.25 -4.61
C ASN A 122 -1.05 -15.28 -3.82
N VAL A 123 -2.33 -15.27 -4.18
CA VAL A 123 -3.39 -14.54 -3.50
C VAL A 123 -4.51 -15.51 -3.16
N GLU A 124 -4.73 -15.73 -1.87
CA GLU A 124 -5.70 -16.69 -1.36
C GLU A 124 -6.63 -16.01 -0.35
N ALA A 125 -7.91 -15.96 -0.67
CA ALA A 125 -9.00 -15.62 0.24
C ALA A 125 -9.75 -16.91 0.57
N LEU A 126 -9.55 -17.45 1.76
CA LEU A 126 -10.06 -18.75 2.20
C LEU A 126 -10.64 -18.60 3.61
N PRO A 127 -11.94 -18.24 3.76
CA PRO A 127 -12.50 -17.80 5.03
C PRO A 127 -12.35 -18.80 6.19
N GLU A 128 -12.27 -20.11 5.89
CA GLU A 128 -12.13 -21.17 6.90
C GLU A 128 -10.73 -21.30 7.53
N GLU A 129 -9.68 -20.76 6.91
CA GLU A 129 -8.31 -20.69 7.47
C GLU A 129 -7.95 -19.27 7.98
N GLN A 130 -8.93 -18.37 7.98
CA GLN A 130 -8.83 -16.97 8.40
C GLN A 130 -9.63 -16.73 9.69
N LEU A 131 -10.07 -15.49 9.94
CA LEU A 131 -10.95 -15.14 11.07
C LEU A 131 -12.39 -15.68 10.93
N GLY A 132 -12.80 -16.20 9.76
CA GLY A 132 -14.20 -16.51 9.44
C GLY A 132 -15.07 -15.27 9.12
N GLU A 133 -14.47 -14.08 9.09
CA GLU A 133 -15.13 -12.77 8.86
C GLU A 133 -14.92 -12.23 7.42
N SER A 134 -14.47 -13.08 6.48
CA SER A 134 -14.36 -12.71 5.05
C SER A 134 -15.61 -13.17 4.30
N ASP A 135 -16.28 -12.23 3.62
CA ASP A 135 -17.43 -12.48 2.74
C ASP A 135 -17.02 -13.08 1.38
N TYR A 136 -15.71 -13.08 1.08
CA TYR A 136 -15.13 -13.48 -0.20
C TYR A 136 -14.21 -14.70 -0.07
N GLU A 137 -14.34 -15.61 -1.05
CA GLU A 137 -13.50 -16.80 -1.24
C GLU A 137 -12.94 -16.80 -2.68
N PHE A 138 -11.61 -16.85 -2.84
CA PHE A 138 -10.95 -16.97 -4.14
C PHE A 138 -9.46 -17.37 -4.02
N SER A 139 -9.00 -18.19 -4.97
CA SER A 139 -7.60 -18.58 -5.13
C SER A 139 -7.00 -18.04 -6.43
N SER A 140 -5.75 -17.58 -6.42
CA SER A 140 -4.95 -17.37 -7.64
C SER A 140 -4.26 -18.65 -8.15
N GLY A 141 -4.37 -19.75 -7.40
CA GLY A 141 -3.68 -21.01 -7.66
C GLY A 141 -2.31 -21.11 -6.98
N GLU A 142 -1.52 -22.09 -7.43
CA GLU A 142 -0.16 -22.36 -6.95
C GLU A 142 0.72 -21.08 -6.96
N PRO A 143 1.61 -20.88 -5.97
CA PRO A 143 2.51 -19.73 -5.94
C PRO A 143 3.36 -19.54 -7.22
N GLU A 144 3.11 -18.44 -7.93
CA GLU A 144 3.84 -18.04 -9.14
C GLU A 144 4.96 -17.02 -8.85
N GLY A 145 5.89 -16.87 -9.78
CA GLY A 145 7.05 -16.00 -9.62
C GLY A 145 7.53 -15.35 -10.92
N GLY A 146 8.01 -14.12 -10.81
CA GLY A 146 8.37 -13.25 -11.92
C GLY A 146 7.46 -12.02 -12.01
N SER A 147 7.95 -10.96 -12.65
CA SER A 147 7.21 -9.71 -12.84
C SER A 147 6.16 -9.84 -13.94
N GLY A 148 4.96 -9.26 -13.75
CA GLY A 148 3.93 -9.19 -14.78
C GLY A 148 3.00 -10.41 -14.87
N VAL A 149 3.08 -11.34 -13.91
CA VAL A 149 1.95 -12.20 -13.56
C VAL A 149 0.82 -11.30 -13.04
N LYS A 150 -0.43 -11.59 -13.43
CA LYS A 150 -1.61 -10.79 -13.10
C LYS A 150 -2.82 -11.68 -12.82
N TYR A 151 -3.61 -11.29 -11.83
CA TYR A 151 -4.82 -11.97 -11.41
C TYR A 151 -5.89 -10.93 -11.05
N THR A 152 -7.07 -10.99 -11.70
CA THR A 152 -8.14 -10.01 -11.47
C THR A 152 -9.35 -10.60 -10.76
N ARG A 153 -9.98 -9.82 -9.88
CA ARG A 153 -11.25 -10.12 -9.21
C ARG A 153 -12.13 -8.89 -9.11
N THR A 154 -13.34 -8.96 -9.65
CA THR A 154 -14.39 -7.97 -9.38
C THR A 154 -14.97 -8.21 -7.99
N LEU A 155 -15.17 -7.13 -7.23
CA LEU A 155 -15.77 -7.17 -5.91
C LEU A 155 -17.19 -6.58 -5.98
N ASP A 156 -18.13 -7.34 -6.56
CA ASP A 156 -19.48 -6.88 -6.92
C ASP A 156 -20.42 -6.54 -5.74
N GLU A 157 -20.20 -7.10 -4.54
CA GLU A 157 -21.12 -7.00 -3.39
C GLU A 157 -20.42 -6.34 -2.18
N PRO A 158 -21.09 -5.47 -1.42
CA PRO A 158 -20.52 -4.90 -0.19
C PRO A 158 -20.19 -5.97 0.86
N GLY A 159 -18.99 -5.88 1.46
CA GLY A 159 -18.48 -6.89 2.37
C GLY A 159 -16.99 -6.69 2.72
N ILE A 160 -16.43 -7.67 3.43
CA ILE A 160 -15.00 -7.74 3.79
C ILE A 160 -14.30 -8.82 2.96
N VAL A 161 -13.15 -8.48 2.40
CA VAL A 161 -12.20 -9.44 1.81
C VAL A 161 -10.99 -9.53 2.73
N LEU A 162 -10.72 -10.72 3.28
CA LEU A 162 -9.44 -11.03 3.91
C LEU A 162 -8.65 -11.97 2.98
N TYR A 163 -7.37 -11.70 2.77
CA TYR A 163 -6.53 -12.54 1.91
C TYR A 163 -5.09 -12.64 2.42
N HIS A 164 -4.37 -13.64 1.92
CA HIS A 164 -2.97 -13.94 2.25
C HIS A 164 -2.22 -14.53 1.06
N CYS A 165 -0.90 -14.69 1.22
CA CYS A 165 -0.03 -15.47 0.34
C CYS A 165 0.45 -16.70 1.13
N GLU A 166 0.05 -17.91 0.73
CA GLU A 166 0.32 -19.15 1.47
C GLU A 166 1.80 -19.32 1.90
N PRO A 167 2.81 -19.25 1.02
CA PRO A 167 4.21 -19.49 1.40
C PRO A 167 4.79 -18.42 2.35
N HIS A 168 4.15 -17.25 2.44
CA HIS A 168 4.61 -16.12 3.23
C HIS A 168 3.62 -15.70 4.34
N PHE A 169 2.59 -16.52 4.61
CA PHE A 169 1.57 -16.23 5.63
C PHE A 169 2.16 -16.13 7.04
N SER A 170 3.07 -17.05 7.37
CA SER A 170 3.83 -17.03 8.64
C SER A 170 4.80 -15.85 8.78
N LEU A 171 5.08 -15.11 7.70
CA LEU A 171 5.82 -13.84 7.73
C LEU A 171 4.89 -12.63 7.88
N GLY A 172 3.57 -12.80 7.73
CA GLY A 172 2.60 -11.71 7.75
C GLY A 172 2.22 -11.17 6.37
N MET A 173 2.42 -11.94 5.29
CA MET A 173 1.94 -11.57 3.95
C MET A 173 0.41 -11.73 3.86
N LYS A 174 -0.28 -10.76 4.45
CA LYS A 174 -1.73 -10.62 4.54
C LYS A 174 -2.18 -9.31 3.88
N GLY A 175 -3.43 -9.27 3.43
CA GLY A 175 -4.08 -8.05 2.97
C GLY A 175 -5.57 -8.05 3.30
N GLY A 176 -6.19 -6.87 3.25
CA GLY A 176 -7.63 -6.71 3.48
C GLY A 176 -8.25 -5.62 2.60
N ILE A 177 -9.44 -5.87 2.06
CA ILE A 177 -10.22 -4.88 1.29
C ILE A 177 -11.64 -4.81 1.86
N ALA A 178 -12.14 -3.61 2.12
CA ALA A 178 -13.55 -3.38 2.41
C ALA A 178 -14.28 -2.85 1.17
N VAL A 179 -15.47 -3.38 0.89
CA VAL A 179 -16.29 -3.06 -0.29
C VAL A 179 -17.56 -2.33 0.17
N ARG A 180 -17.89 -1.17 -0.43
CA ARG A 180 -19.03 -0.32 -0.03
C ARG A 180 -19.65 0.54 -1.15
#